data_AF-A0A0G1VI71-F1
#
_entry.id   AF-A0A0G1VI71-F1
#
_cell.length_a   1.000
_cell.length_b   1.000
_cell.length_c   1.000
_cell.angle_alpha   90.00
_cell.angle_beta   90.00
_cell.angle_gamma   90.00
#
_symmetry.space_group_name_H-M   'P 1'
#
loop_
_entity.id
_entity.type
_entity.pdbx_description
1 polymer ?
#
loop_
_entity_poly.entity_id
_entity_poly.type
_entity_poly.pdbx_seq_one_letter_code
_entity_poly.pdbx_strand_id
1 'polypeptide(L)'
;MGERLPASYNFVDKPRVNFEKRYRGVLLYKFSNALFQFILRKFLSGFSALYNAFAVKREAINIIKRNPVDRILGISDDGPFFLGAYLASRKSKLPLHVILFDLYAHNNFNFQKQLVANFMEGKIIKHATKVFVTNTKTRDYYQKLYGVKAIVIEHPVAIPHPVEARVSRKNEVVFTGSIYWAQHDAVVNLAKAIKFVPKAYLKLFTSVNKPQLRKMGVSGDKISIGFGESEEILREQRQADILFLPMGFKTPAPEITQTATPGKLPEYLISGVPILVHAAPDSYISEDAKKYGWGMVVDKSDPEVLAAGIKRLLSDNKLRKKLVSNAFKVAKKRHNDKLIAAQFLNHFR
;
A
#
# COMPACT_ATOMS: atom_id res chain seq x y z
N MET A 1 -26.40 3.39 -13.62
CA MET A 1 -26.26 1.94 -13.85
C MET A 1 -25.03 1.75 -14.71
N GLY A 2 -23.98 1.15 -14.18
CA GLY A 2 -22.85 0.69 -14.99
C GLY A 2 -23.04 -0.80 -15.18
N GLU A 3 -23.37 -1.22 -16.40
CA GLU A 3 -23.38 -2.63 -16.74
C GLU A 3 -22.01 -3.21 -16.39
N ARG A 4 -21.99 -4.20 -15.48
CA ARG A 4 -20.80 -5.03 -15.27
C ARG A 4 -20.55 -5.69 -16.62
N LEU A 5 -19.48 -5.30 -17.30
CA LEU A 5 -19.00 -6.02 -18.48
C LEU A 5 -18.96 -7.51 -18.12
N PRO A 6 -19.55 -8.40 -18.95
CA PRO A 6 -19.46 -9.84 -18.72
C PRO A 6 -18.02 -10.28 -18.98
N ALA A 7 -17.15 -10.09 -18.00
CA ALA A 7 -15.81 -10.66 -18.00
C ALA A 7 -15.93 -12.09 -17.47
N SER A 8 -15.60 -13.07 -18.32
CA SER A 8 -15.34 -14.42 -17.86
C SER A 8 -14.00 -14.42 -17.14
N TYR A 9 -14.04 -14.53 -15.81
CA TYR A 9 -12.84 -14.61 -14.98
C TYR A 9 -12.38 -16.06 -14.89
N ASN A 10 -11.32 -16.41 -15.62
CA ASN A 10 -10.60 -17.65 -15.36
C ASN A 10 -9.66 -17.43 -14.16
N PHE A 11 -10.15 -17.69 -12.95
CA PHE A 11 -9.32 -17.70 -11.75
C PHE A 11 -8.44 -18.96 -11.75
N VAL A 12 -7.15 -18.79 -12.02
CA VAL A 12 -6.17 -19.83 -11.70
C VAL A 12 -5.75 -19.63 -10.25
N ASP A 13 -6.48 -20.28 -9.34
CA ASP A 13 -6.24 -20.22 -7.91
C ASP A 13 -4.93 -20.94 -7.58
N LYS A 14 -3.84 -20.16 -7.56
CA LYS A 14 -2.44 -20.58 -7.49
C LYS A 14 -2.06 -21.42 -8.71
N PRO A 15 -1.03 -21.06 -9.49
CA PRO A 15 -0.42 -22.08 -10.31
C PRO A 15 -0.01 -23.21 -9.35
N ARG A 16 -0.25 -24.49 -9.69
CA ARG A 16 0.19 -25.68 -8.91
C ARG A 16 1.72 -25.70 -8.80
N VAL A 17 2.27 -24.73 -8.09
CA VAL A 17 3.67 -24.32 -8.10
C VAL A 17 3.99 -24.01 -6.66
N ASN A 18 3.96 -25.07 -5.86
CA ASN A 18 4.49 -25.05 -4.52
C ASN A 18 5.85 -25.75 -4.58
N PHE A 19 6.80 -25.14 -5.30
CA PHE A 19 8.18 -25.63 -5.39
C PHE A 19 8.78 -25.78 -3.98
N GLU A 20 8.45 -24.85 -3.09
CA GLU A 20 8.82 -24.92 -1.68
C GLU A 20 8.34 -26.21 -1.02
N LYS A 21 7.09 -26.63 -1.17
CA LYS A 21 6.63 -27.90 -0.55
C LYS A 21 7.27 -29.13 -1.18
N ARG A 22 7.54 -29.13 -2.50
CA ARG A 22 7.97 -30.34 -3.21
C ARG A 22 9.46 -30.66 -3.05
N TYR A 23 10.33 -29.65 -2.88
CA TYR A 23 11.78 -29.85 -2.75
C TYR A 23 12.35 -29.53 -1.35
N ARG A 24 11.66 -28.75 -0.50
CA ARG A 24 12.14 -28.50 0.88
C ARG A 24 12.24 -29.78 1.69
N GLY A 25 11.26 -30.69 1.57
CA GLY A 25 11.27 -31.95 2.33
C GLY A 25 12.41 -32.90 1.95
N VAL A 26 12.77 -32.95 0.67
CA VAL A 26 13.73 -33.95 0.15
C VAL A 26 15.19 -33.51 0.30
N LEU A 27 15.50 -32.21 0.15
CA LEU A 27 16.88 -31.71 0.28
C LEU A 27 17.29 -31.41 1.73
N LEU A 28 16.36 -30.96 2.59
CA LEU A 28 16.69 -30.58 3.97
C LEU A 28 16.99 -31.80 4.87
N TYR A 29 16.44 -32.97 4.57
CA TYR A 29 16.66 -34.18 5.37
C TYR A 29 18.06 -34.79 5.22
N LYS A 30 18.83 -34.42 4.18
CA LYS A 30 20.15 -35.01 3.89
C LYS A 30 21.34 -34.32 4.56
N PHE A 31 21.13 -33.19 5.23
CA PHE A 31 22.23 -32.41 5.81
C PHE A 31 21.91 -31.97 7.24
N SER A 32 22.71 -32.41 8.22
CA SER A 32 22.53 -32.13 9.66
C SER A 32 23.01 -30.74 10.10
N ASN A 33 23.76 -30.02 9.26
CA ASN A 33 24.33 -28.73 9.62
C ASN A 33 23.32 -27.58 9.43
N ALA A 34 22.91 -26.96 10.56
CA ALA A 34 21.93 -25.88 10.60
C ALA A 34 22.36 -24.63 9.79
N LEU A 35 23.65 -24.33 9.71
CA LEU A 35 24.17 -23.19 8.93
C LEU A 35 24.05 -23.45 7.43
N PHE A 36 24.35 -24.67 6.98
CA PHE A 36 24.19 -25.07 5.59
C PHE A 36 22.71 -25.12 5.19
N GLN A 37 21.82 -25.64 6.06
CA GLN A 37 20.38 -25.57 5.83
C GLN A 37 19.88 -24.12 5.71
N PHE A 38 20.40 -23.20 6.52
CA PHE A 38 20.04 -21.78 6.45
C PHE A 38 20.49 -21.13 5.13
N ILE A 39 21.74 -21.38 4.71
CA ILE A 39 22.28 -20.87 3.42
C ILE A 39 21.48 -21.46 2.26
N LEU A 40 21.22 -22.77 2.25
CA LEU A 40 20.45 -23.45 1.21
C LEU A 40 19.01 -22.95 1.15
N ARG A 41 18.35 -22.71 2.30
CA ARG A 41 17.00 -22.12 2.37
C ARG A 41 16.97 -20.74 1.75
N LYS A 42 17.96 -19.88 2.06
CA LYS A 42 18.07 -18.57 1.42
C LYS A 42 18.31 -18.72 -0.07
N PHE A 43 19.24 -19.57 -0.50
CA PHE A 43 19.55 -19.84 -1.91
C PHE A 43 18.33 -20.29 -2.72
N LEU A 44 17.54 -21.24 -2.21
CA LEU A 44 16.35 -21.77 -2.88
C LEU A 44 15.22 -20.73 -3.00
N SER A 45 15.16 -19.73 -2.12
CA SER A 45 14.09 -18.72 -2.10
C SER A 45 14.15 -17.70 -3.26
N GLY A 46 15.31 -17.43 -3.84
CA GLY A 46 15.45 -16.59 -5.03
C GLY A 46 15.19 -17.36 -6.32
N PHE A 47 15.61 -18.63 -6.38
CA PHE A 47 15.26 -19.52 -7.50
C PHE A 47 13.76 -19.78 -7.57
N SER A 48 13.06 -19.79 -6.44
CA SER A 48 11.60 -19.95 -6.44
C SER A 48 10.90 -18.79 -7.14
N ALA A 49 11.37 -17.54 -7.03
CA ALA A 49 10.76 -16.40 -7.72
C ALA A 49 10.88 -16.52 -9.25
N LEU A 50 12.07 -16.86 -9.76
CA LEU A 50 12.29 -17.10 -11.18
C LEU A 50 11.49 -18.32 -11.68
N TYR A 51 11.54 -19.42 -10.94
CA TYR A 51 10.78 -20.63 -11.27
C TYR A 51 9.27 -20.35 -11.31
N ASN A 52 8.75 -19.65 -10.32
CA ASN A 52 7.34 -19.24 -10.27
C ASN A 52 7.00 -18.31 -11.42
N ALA A 53 7.88 -17.38 -11.80
CA ALA A 53 7.68 -16.52 -12.97
C ALA A 53 7.61 -17.33 -14.28
N PHE A 54 8.45 -18.36 -14.45
CA PHE A 54 8.35 -19.27 -15.60
C PHE A 54 7.04 -20.07 -15.59
N ALA A 55 6.56 -20.47 -14.43
CA ALA A 55 5.28 -21.17 -14.32
C ALA A 55 4.09 -20.24 -14.62
N VAL A 56 4.09 -19.01 -14.11
CA VAL A 56 3.12 -17.96 -14.46
C VAL A 56 3.14 -17.71 -15.96
N LYS A 57 4.33 -17.54 -16.56
CA LYS A 57 4.48 -17.41 -18.01
C LYS A 57 3.83 -18.57 -18.76
N ARG A 58 4.12 -19.81 -18.38
CA ARG A 58 3.58 -21.00 -19.06
C ARG A 58 2.06 -21.01 -18.99
N GLU A 59 1.50 -20.69 -17.83
CA GLU A 59 0.05 -20.66 -17.65
C GLU A 59 -0.60 -19.52 -18.44
N ALA A 60 -0.01 -18.32 -18.41
CA ALA A 60 -0.47 -17.20 -19.24
C ALA A 60 -0.49 -17.56 -20.73
N ILE A 61 0.53 -18.27 -21.24
CA ILE A 61 0.57 -18.73 -22.63
C ILE A 61 -0.50 -19.78 -22.91
N ASN A 62 -0.80 -20.68 -21.97
CA ASN A 62 -1.89 -21.65 -22.12
C ASN A 62 -3.25 -20.94 -22.20
N ILE A 63 -3.47 -19.91 -21.37
CA ILE A 63 -4.69 -19.10 -21.38
C ILE A 63 -4.83 -18.35 -22.72
N ILE A 64 -3.75 -17.70 -23.19
CA ILE A 64 -3.71 -16.98 -24.47
C ILE A 64 -4.04 -17.90 -25.66
N LYS A 65 -3.62 -19.17 -25.61
CA LYS A 65 -3.95 -20.13 -26.68
C LYS A 65 -5.41 -20.58 -26.69
N ARG A 66 -6.11 -20.48 -25.55
CA ARG A 66 -7.47 -21.00 -25.36
C ARG A 66 -8.54 -19.91 -25.38
N ASN A 67 -8.14 -18.64 -25.31
CA ASN A 67 -9.03 -17.50 -25.18
C ASN A 67 -8.55 -16.37 -26.11
N PRO A 68 -9.46 -15.56 -26.68
CA PRO A 68 -9.07 -14.33 -27.35
C PRO A 68 -8.52 -13.35 -26.31
N VAL A 69 -7.21 -13.11 -26.34
CA VAL A 69 -6.52 -12.18 -25.43
C VAL A 69 -5.74 -11.18 -26.26
N ASP A 70 -6.08 -9.89 -26.14
CA ASP A 70 -5.44 -8.84 -26.91
C ASP A 70 -4.25 -8.18 -26.19
N ARG A 71 -4.14 -8.34 -24.87
CA ARG A 71 -3.11 -7.72 -24.03
C ARG A 71 -2.94 -8.42 -22.70
N ILE A 72 -1.80 -8.19 -22.06
CA ILE A 72 -1.45 -8.74 -20.75
C ILE A 72 -1.32 -7.58 -19.76
N LEU A 73 -1.95 -7.70 -18.59
CA LEU A 73 -1.75 -6.78 -17.46
C LEU A 73 -0.86 -7.46 -16.40
N GLY A 74 0.33 -6.91 -16.18
CA GLY A 74 1.20 -7.27 -15.06
C GLY A 74 0.94 -6.36 -13.86
N ILE A 75 0.79 -6.95 -12.68
CA ILE A 75 0.66 -6.21 -11.41
C ILE A 75 1.97 -6.39 -10.64
N SER A 76 2.53 -5.31 -10.10
CA SER A 76 3.73 -5.38 -9.26
C SER A 76 3.45 -6.24 -8.02
N ASP A 77 4.20 -7.32 -7.87
CA ASP A 77 4.19 -8.23 -6.73
C ASP A 77 5.62 -8.43 -6.22
N ASP A 78 5.87 -9.50 -5.45
CA ASP A 78 7.22 -9.88 -5.03
C ASP A 78 8.06 -10.56 -6.13
N GLY A 79 7.60 -10.48 -7.39
CA GLY A 79 8.32 -10.85 -8.60
C GLY A 79 7.61 -11.85 -9.53
N PRO A 80 7.02 -12.95 -9.05
CA PRO A 80 6.51 -14.02 -9.91
C PRO A 80 5.51 -13.56 -10.99
N PHE A 81 4.50 -12.79 -10.62
CA PHE A 81 3.48 -12.32 -11.56
C PHE A 81 4.00 -11.18 -12.42
N PHE A 82 4.74 -10.24 -11.85
CA PHE A 82 5.30 -9.11 -12.59
C PHE A 82 6.29 -9.56 -13.67
N LEU A 83 7.24 -10.42 -13.30
CA LEU A 83 8.21 -11.01 -14.22
C LEU A 83 7.54 -12.01 -15.17
N GLY A 84 6.60 -12.82 -14.68
CA GLY A 84 5.87 -13.79 -15.50
C GLY A 84 5.07 -13.12 -16.62
N ALA A 85 4.40 -12.00 -16.34
CA ALA A 85 3.66 -11.20 -17.32
C ALA A 85 4.59 -10.65 -18.41
N TYR A 86 5.75 -10.13 -18.03
CA TYR A 86 6.77 -9.68 -18.98
C TYR A 86 7.26 -10.83 -19.88
N LEU A 87 7.61 -11.98 -19.29
CA LEU A 87 8.06 -13.14 -20.06
C LEU A 87 6.97 -13.70 -20.98
N ALA A 88 5.70 -13.63 -20.56
CA ALA A 88 4.56 -14.03 -21.37
C ALA A 88 4.38 -13.09 -22.56
N SER A 89 4.39 -11.77 -22.34
CA SER A 89 4.33 -10.76 -23.41
C SER A 89 5.46 -10.94 -24.42
N ARG A 90 6.70 -11.16 -23.97
CA ARG A 90 7.83 -11.43 -24.87
C ARG A 90 7.62 -12.67 -25.73
N LYS A 91 6.95 -13.70 -25.21
CA LYS A 91 6.72 -14.97 -25.93
C LYS A 91 5.51 -14.91 -26.87
N SER A 92 4.41 -14.29 -26.45
CA SER A 92 3.19 -14.16 -27.24
C SER A 92 3.21 -12.97 -28.21
N LYS A 93 4.12 -12.01 -28.00
CA LYS A 93 4.16 -10.70 -28.66
C LYS A 93 2.94 -9.81 -28.37
N LEU A 94 2.09 -10.18 -27.41
CA LEU A 94 0.99 -9.33 -26.98
C LEU A 94 1.50 -8.11 -26.21
N PRO A 95 0.86 -6.93 -26.36
CA PRO A 95 1.15 -5.74 -25.56
C PRO A 95 1.13 -6.03 -24.05
N LEU A 96 2.16 -5.56 -23.35
CA LEU A 96 2.21 -5.59 -21.89
C LEU A 96 1.77 -4.24 -21.35
N HIS A 97 0.81 -4.24 -20.43
CA HIS A 97 0.52 -3.11 -19.57
C HIS A 97 0.94 -3.50 -18.16
N VAL A 98 1.42 -2.54 -17.38
CA VAL A 98 1.79 -2.79 -15.99
C VAL A 98 1.17 -1.80 -15.04
N ILE A 99 0.80 -2.24 -13.84
CA ILE A 99 0.40 -1.36 -12.73
C ILE A 99 1.28 -1.60 -11.52
N LEU A 100 1.83 -0.52 -10.98
CA LEU A 100 2.71 -0.52 -9.82
C LEU A 100 2.05 0.21 -8.66
N PHE A 101 1.77 -0.53 -7.58
CA PHE A 101 1.22 0.04 -6.35
C PHE A 101 2.31 0.72 -5.51
N ASP A 102 3.52 0.17 -5.54
CA ASP A 102 4.74 0.67 -4.91
C ASP A 102 5.93 0.54 -5.89
N LEU A 103 7.10 1.05 -5.51
CA LEU A 103 8.33 0.80 -6.27
C LEU A 103 8.67 -0.70 -6.26
N TYR A 104 9.18 -1.21 -7.39
CA TYR A 104 9.49 -2.63 -7.51
C TYR A 104 10.93 -2.93 -7.10
N ALA A 105 11.91 -2.29 -7.73
CA ALA A 105 13.32 -2.48 -7.40
C ALA A 105 13.61 -2.04 -5.97
N HIS A 106 13.23 -0.82 -5.57
CA HIS A 106 13.60 -0.26 -4.26
C HIS A 106 12.69 -0.72 -3.11
N ASN A 107 12.01 -1.85 -3.27
CA ASN A 107 11.18 -2.43 -2.22
C ASN A 107 12.01 -3.11 -1.13
N ASN A 108 11.39 -3.43 0.00
CA ASN A 108 12.06 -4.14 1.09
C ASN A 108 12.10 -5.65 0.82
N PHE A 109 12.88 -6.04 -0.18
CA PHE A 109 13.08 -7.43 -0.56
C PHE A 109 14.32 -8.05 0.12
N ASN A 110 14.35 -9.39 0.14
CA ASN A 110 15.59 -10.09 0.45
C ASN A 110 16.62 -9.90 -0.68
N PHE A 111 17.91 -10.08 -0.37
CA PHE A 111 19.02 -9.84 -1.30
C PHE A 111 18.82 -10.44 -2.70
N GLN A 112 18.32 -11.66 -2.81
CA GLN A 112 18.18 -12.33 -4.12
C GLN A 112 17.05 -11.74 -4.95
N LYS A 113 15.88 -11.50 -4.32
CA LYS A 113 14.76 -10.82 -4.97
C LYS A 113 15.15 -9.39 -5.36
N GLN A 114 15.91 -8.71 -4.50
CA GLN A 114 16.45 -7.38 -4.76
C GLN A 114 17.32 -7.34 -6.01
N LEU A 115 18.23 -8.31 -6.18
CA LEU A 115 19.06 -8.41 -7.39
C LEU A 115 18.21 -8.59 -8.65
N VAL A 116 17.22 -9.48 -8.61
CA VAL A 116 16.31 -9.70 -9.74
C VAL A 116 15.51 -8.44 -10.04
N ALA A 117 14.95 -7.77 -9.02
CA ALA A 117 14.16 -6.57 -9.17
C ALA A 117 15.00 -5.42 -9.78
N ASN A 118 16.20 -5.18 -9.26
CA ASN A 118 17.15 -4.18 -9.79
C ASN A 118 17.48 -4.43 -11.28
N PHE A 119 17.67 -5.69 -11.66
CA PHE A 119 18.02 -6.04 -13.05
C PHE A 119 16.82 -6.01 -14.01
N MET A 120 15.62 -6.34 -13.51
CA MET A 120 14.44 -6.55 -14.35
C MET A 120 13.51 -5.33 -14.40
N GLU A 121 13.46 -4.47 -13.38
CA GLU A 121 12.52 -3.34 -13.31
C GLU A 121 12.57 -2.48 -14.57
N GLY A 122 13.76 -1.96 -14.92
CA GLY A 122 13.93 -1.14 -16.12
C GLY A 122 13.58 -1.87 -17.42
N LYS A 123 13.83 -3.17 -17.51
CA LYS A 123 13.49 -3.98 -18.70
C LYS A 123 11.98 -4.14 -18.85
N ILE A 124 11.29 -4.41 -17.74
CA ILE A 124 9.84 -4.59 -17.72
C ILE A 124 9.15 -3.26 -18.01
N ILE A 125 9.55 -2.19 -17.33
CA ILE A 125 8.96 -0.86 -17.46
C ILE A 125 9.16 -0.28 -18.86
N LYS A 126 10.34 -0.42 -19.45
CA LYS A 126 10.60 0.05 -20.83
C LYS A 126 9.93 -0.82 -21.90
N HIS A 127 9.64 -2.09 -21.61
CA HIS A 127 8.92 -3.00 -22.51
C HIS A 127 7.41 -2.78 -22.47
N ALA A 128 6.88 -2.32 -21.34
CA ALA A 128 5.46 -2.09 -21.18
C ALA A 128 4.95 -0.97 -22.10
N THR A 129 3.88 -1.25 -22.83
CA THR A 129 3.17 -0.28 -23.67
C THR A 129 2.52 0.82 -22.84
N LYS A 130 2.02 0.47 -21.65
CA LYS A 130 1.45 1.40 -20.67
C LYS A 130 1.95 1.05 -19.28
N VAL A 131 2.30 2.07 -18.50
CA VAL A 131 2.72 1.96 -17.11
C VAL A 131 1.76 2.78 -16.26
N PHE A 132 1.08 2.12 -15.33
CA PHE A 132 0.16 2.73 -14.37
C PHE A 132 0.81 2.79 -12.99
N VAL A 133 0.62 3.88 -12.27
CA VAL A 133 1.12 4.10 -10.90
C VAL A 133 0.07 4.78 -10.05
N THR A 134 0.21 4.74 -8.73
CA THR A 134 -0.83 5.21 -7.79
C THR A 134 -0.74 6.68 -7.40
N ASN A 135 0.32 7.39 -7.78
CA ASN A 135 0.47 8.82 -7.51
C ASN A 135 1.50 9.49 -8.43
N THR A 136 1.54 10.82 -8.37
CA THR A 136 2.45 11.64 -9.18
C THR A 136 3.91 11.47 -8.79
N LYS A 137 4.22 11.21 -7.51
CA LYS A 137 5.61 11.07 -7.07
C LYS A 137 6.25 9.80 -7.61
N THR A 138 5.52 8.68 -7.62
CA THR A 138 5.93 7.42 -8.26
C THR A 138 6.07 7.58 -9.78
N ARG A 139 5.17 8.34 -10.43
CA ARG A 139 5.31 8.68 -11.85
C ARG A 139 6.62 9.42 -12.11
N ASP A 140 6.87 10.48 -11.35
CA ASP A 140 8.04 11.33 -11.55
C ASP A 140 9.34 10.56 -11.24
N TYR A 141 9.30 9.64 -10.28
CA TYR A 141 10.37 8.69 -10.00
C TYR A 141 10.72 7.83 -11.23
N TYR A 142 9.74 7.14 -11.83
CA TYR A 142 10.00 6.32 -13.01
C TYR A 142 10.30 7.12 -14.27
N GLN A 143 9.76 8.33 -14.40
CA GLN A 143 10.12 9.26 -15.48
C GLN A 143 11.61 9.63 -15.39
N LYS A 144 12.11 9.92 -14.18
CA LYS A 144 13.53 10.22 -13.95
C LYS A 144 14.41 9.00 -14.20
N LEU A 145 14.01 7.82 -13.74
CA LEU A 145 14.84 6.62 -13.78
C LEU A 145 14.89 5.96 -15.17
N TYR A 146 13.76 5.94 -15.90
CA TYR A 146 13.63 5.19 -17.14
C TYR A 146 13.12 5.99 -18.34
N GLY A 147 12.81 7.28 -18.17
CA GLY A 147 12.27 8.11 -19.24
C GLY A 147 10.80 7.81 -19.57
N VAL A 148 10.12 6.97 -18.77
CA VAL A 148 8.76 6.52 -19.06
C VAL A 148 7.72 7.41 -18.37
N LYS A 149 6.77 7.92 -19.17
CA LYS A 149 5.65 8.73 -18.68
C LYS A 149 4.52 7.83 -18.19
N ALA A 150 4.58 7.45 -16.91
CA ALA A 150 3.52 6.65 -16.30
C ALA A 150 2.19 7.42 -16.16
N ILE A 151 1.09 6.68 -16.19
CA ILE A 151 -0.28 7.16 -16.02
C ILE A 151 -0.67 6.98 -14.56
N VAL A 152 -1.17 8.04 -13.93
CA VAL A 152 -1.60 7.99 -12.52
C VAL A 152 -3.04 7.49 -12.43
N ILE A 153 -3.23 6.40 -11.68
CA ILE A 153 -4.51 5.81 -11.32
C ILE A 153 -4.52 5.65 -9.80
N GLU A 154 -5.15 6.58 -9.10
CA GLU A 154 -5.18 6.58 -7.63
C GLU A 154 -6.13 5.50 -7.09
N HIS A 155 -5.95 5.11 -5.82
CA HIS A 155 -6.84 4.15 -5.17
C HIS A 155 -8.29 4.68 -5.16
N PRO A 156 -9.27 3.89 -5.63
CA PRO A 156 -10.66 4.34 -5.73
C PRO A 156 -11.44 4.18 -4.41
N VAL A 157 -12.52 4.94 -4.28
CA VAL A 157 -13.56 4.79 -3.27
C VAL A 157 -14.91 5.23 -3.83
N ALA A 158 -15.97 4.53 -3.41
CA ALA A 158 -17.34 4.95 -3.70
C ALA A 158 -17.64 6.26 -2.96
N ILE A 159 -18.00 7.30 -3.71
CA ILE A 159 -18.28 8.61 -3.13
C ILE A 159 -19.66 8.62 -2.47
N PRO A 160 -19.76 8.87 -1.15
CA PRO A 160 -21.03 9.00 -0.46
C PRO A 160 -21.67 10.37 -0.74
N HIS A 161 -22.87 10.59 -0.16
CA HIS A 161 -23.41 11.94 -0.01
C HIS A 161 -22.42 12.86 0.72
N PRO A 162 -22.52 14.19 0.54
CA PRO A 162 -21.64 15.15 1.19
C PRO A 162 -21.45 14.84 2.68
N VAL A 163 -20.19 14.70 3.09
CA VAL A 163 -19.84 14.34 4.46
C VAL A 163 -19.45 15.60 5.22
N GLU A 164 -20.17 15.88 6.30
CA GLU A 164 -19.84 16.99 7.20
C GLU A 164 -18.80 16.59 8.24
N ALA A 165 -18.05 17.58 8.71
CA ALA A 165 -17.07 17.36 9.76
C ALA A 165 -17.75 17.08 11.09
N ARG A 166 -17.33 16.00 11.75
CA ARG A 166 -17.84 15.65 13.08
C ARG A 166 -17.23 16.53 14.17
N VAL A 167 -18.08 16.93 15.11
CA VAL A 167 -17.66 17.54 16.38
C VAL A 167 -16.95 16.49 17.24
N SER A 168 -15.83 16.88 17.85
CA SER A 168 -15.06 15.99 18.74
C SER A 168 -15.91 15.58 19.96
N ARG A 169 -15.92 14.30 20.34
CA ARG A 169 -16.70 13.80 21.49
C ARG A 169 -15.93 12.94 22.48
N LYS A 170 -14.97 12.13 22.03
CA LYS A 170 -14.29 11.12 22.87
C LYS A 170 -12.78 11.32 23.01
N ASN A 171 -12.22 12.29 22.29
CA ASN A 171 -10.79 12.47 22.08
C ASN A 171 -10.10 11.19 21.58
N GLU A 172 -10.78 10.44 20.73
CA GLU A 172 -10.34 9.16 20.20
C GLU A 172 -9.52 9.34 18.92
N VAL A 173 -8.28 8.85 18.95
CA VAL A 173 -7.42 8.73 17.77
C VAL A 173 -7.47 7.29 17.27
N VAL A 174 -7.85 7.09 16.01
CA VAL A 174 -8.00 5.77 15.40
C VAL A 174 -6.96 5.56 14.31
N PHE A 175 -6.34 4.37 14.31
CA PHE A 175 -5.55 3.87 13.20
C PHE A 175 -6.12 2.53 12.72
N THR A 176 -6.26 2.37 11.41
CA THR A 176 -6.66 1.11 10.78
C THR A 176 -5.59 0.58 9.83
N GLY A 177 -5.40 -0.74 9.81
CA GLY A 177 -4.51 -1.45 8.90
C GLY A 177 -3.34 -2.18 9.57
N SER A 178 -2.52 -2.82 8.76
CA SER A 178 -1.33 -3.54 9.25
C SER A 178 -0.24 -2.57 9.72
N ILE A 179 0.51 -2.98 10.74
CA ILE A 179 1.70 -2.28 11.22
C ILE A 179 2.91 -3.15 10.94
N TYR A 180 3.79 -2.68 10.06
CA TYR A 180 5.06 -3.32 9.74
C TYR A 180 6.14 -2.24 9.59
N TRP A 181 7.29 -2.61 9.02
CA TRP A 181 8.46 -1.73 8.89
C TRP A 181 8.16 -0.33 8.33
N ALA A 182 7.15 -0.18 7.46
CA ALA A 182 6.85 1.10 6.81
C ALA A 182 6.05 2.08 7.69
N GLN A 183 5.43 1.63 8.79
CA GLN A 183 4.65 2.49 9.70
C GLN A 183 5.16 2.43 11.14
N HIS A 184 6.11 1.54 11.41
CA HIS A 184 6.49 1.13 12.77
C HIS A 184 6.88 2.31 13.67
N ASP A 185 7.89 3.09 13.29
CA ASP A 185 8.39 4.20 14.09
C ASP A 185 7.34 5.33 14.25
N ALA A 186 6.57 5.63 13.20
CA ALA A 186 5.47 6.59 13.27
C ALA A 186 4.36 6.15 14.24
N VAL A 187 4.02 4.86 14.30
CA VAL A 187 3.04 4.33 15.27
C VAL A 187 3.62 4.31 16.69
N VAL A 188 4.92 4.02 16.84
CA VAL A 188 5.60 4.16 18.15
C VAL A 188 5.55 5.61 18.63
N ASN A 189 5.77 6.58 17.75
CA ASN A 189 5.64 8.00 18.08
C ASN A 189 4.21 8.33 18.52
N LEU A 190 3.18 7.79 17.86
CA LEU A 190 1.79 7.98 18.30
C LEU A 190 1.53 7.40 19.70
N ALA A 191 2.02 6.18 19.97
CA ALA A 191 1.88 5.54 21.27
C ALA A 191 2.56 6.33 22.40
N LYS A 192 3.65 7.04 22.09
CA LYS A 192 4.29 7.99 23.01
C LYS A 192 3.49 9.29 23.12
N ALA A 193 3.06 9.85 21.99
CA ALA A 193 2.35 11.13 21.91
C ALA A 193 1.04 11.14 22.71
N ILE A 194 0.27 10.05 22.66
CA ILE A 194 -1.03 9.95 23.34
C ILE A 194 -0.91 10.10 24.87
N LYS A 195 0.27 9.82 25.44
CA LYS A 195 0.53 10.01 26.88
C LYS A 195 0.47 11.49 27.25
N PHE A 196 0.95 12.38 26.39
CA PHE A 196 0.99 13.83 26.59
C PHE A 196 -0.34 14.54 26.31
N VAL A 197 -1.38 13.82 25.86
CA VAL A 197 -2.71 14.37 25.56
C VAL A 197 -3.70 13.93 26.65
N PRO A 198 -4.19 14.85 27.51
CA PRO A 198 -5.17 14.52 28.54
C PRO A 198 -6.46 13.96 27.95
N LYS A 199 -7.01 12.91 28.56
CA LYS A 199 -8.28 12.25 28.18
C LYS A 199 -8.34 11.69 26.74
N ALA A 200 -7.24 11.70 25.99
CA ALA A 200 -7.20 11.08 24.67
C ALA A 200 -6.86 9.60 24.76
N TYR A 201 -7.42 8.82 23.84
CA TYR A 201 -7.23 7.38 23.75
C TYR A 201 -6.87 6.99 22.31
N LEU A 202 -6.09 5.93 22.18
CA LEU A 202 -5.67 5.37 20.90
C LEU A 202 -6.35 4.01 20.69
N LYS A 203 -7.08 3.86 19.59
CA LYS A 203 -7.64 2.58 19.17
C LYS A 203 -6.94 2.11 17.88
N LEU A 204 -6.33 0.93 17.96
CA LEU A 204 -5.60 0.32 16.84
C LEU A 204 -6.42 -0.83 16.26
N PHE A 205 -6.92 -0.68 15.04
CA PHE A 205 -7.48 -1.78 14.24
C PHE A 205 -6.41 -2.38 13.35
N THR A 206 -5.80 -3.47 13.81
CA THR A 206 -4.64 -4.06 13.14
C THR A 206 -4.60 -5.56 13.32
N SER A 207 -3.99 -6.30 12.39
CA SER A 207 -3.80 -7.75 12.51
C SER A 207 -2.70 -8.14 13.50
N VAL A 208 -1.95 -7.17 14.05
CA VAL A 208 -0.86 -7.40 14.99
C VAL A 208 -1.41 -7.53 16.41
N ASN A 209 -1.10 -8.64 17.10
CA ASN A 209 -1.65 -8.88 18.43
C ASN A 209 -0.94 -8.07 19.54
N LYS A 210 -1.56 -8.00 20.72
CA LYS A 210 -1.06 -7.21 21.86
C LYS A 210 0.38 -7.55 22.28
N PRO A 211 0.79 -8.83 22.41
CA PRO A 211 2.19 -9.16 22.67
C PRO A 211 3.17 -8.66 21.60
N GLN A 212 2.82 -8.77 20.32
CA GLN A 212 3.67 -8.28 19.22
C GLN A 212 3.79 -6.76 19.24
N LEU A 213 2.68 -6.03 19.44
CA LEU A 213 2.70 -4.57 19.58
C LEU A 213 3.58 -4.12 20.75
N ARG A 214 3.52 -4.80 21.90
CA ARG A 214 4.43 -4.54 23.03
C ARG A 214 5.90 -4.68 22.63
N LYS A 215 6.26 -5.76 21.92
CA LYS A 215 7.63 -5.97 21.40
C LYS A 215 8.06 -4.88 20.42
N MET A 216 7.11 -4.33 19.66
CA MET A 216 7.34 -3.20 18.76
C MET A 216 7.44 -1.85 19.48
N GLY A 217 7.30 -1.79 20.81
CA GLY A 217 7.30 -0.53 21.57
C GLY A 217 5.96 0.21 21.56
N VAL A 218 4.88 -0.45 21.13
CA VAL A 218 3.52 0.08 21.10
C VAL A 218 2.75 -0.48 22.29
N SER A 219 2.76 0.23 23.41
CA SER A 219 2.06 -0.18 24.62
C SER A 219 1.71 0.99 25.55
N GLY A 220 0.66 0.81 26.35
CA GLY A 220 0.19 1.78 27.35
C GLY A 220 -1.29 1.63 27.65
N ASP A 221 -1.73 2.18 28.79
CA ASP A 221 -3.10 2.02 29.29
C ASP A 221 -4.15 2.80 28.49
N LYS A 222 -3.71 3.79 27.72
CA LYS A 222 -4.53 4.57 26.79
C LYS A 222 -4.69 3.90 25.41
N ILE A 223 -4.18 2.68 25.23
CA ILE A 223 -4.16 1.98 23.93
C ILE A 223 -5.07 0.74 23.98
N SER A 224 -6.08 0.72 23.12
CA SER A 224 -6.92 -0.45 22.87
C SER A 224 -6.67 -1.01 21.48
N ILE A 225 -6.94 -2.31 21.31
CA ILE A 225 -6.78 -3.03 20.05
C ILE A 225 -8.15 -3.55 19.64
N GLY A 226 -8.55 -3.24 18.42
CA GLY A 226 -9.76 -3.73 17.79
C GLY A 226 -9.45 -4.65 16.63
N PHE A 227 -10.38 -5.55 16.34
CA PHE A 227 -10.41 -6.38 15.13
C PHE A 227 -11.86 -6.36 14.65
N GLY A 228 -12.07 -6.33 13.34
CA GLY A 228 -13.42 -6.28 12.79
C GLY A 228 -13.40 -6.46 11.29
N GLU A 229 -14.58 -6.75 10.74
CA GLU A 229 -14.80 -6.82 9.30
C GLU A 229 -14.81 -5.41 8.68
N SER A 230 -14.70 -5.35 7.35
CA SER A 230 -14.54 -4.07 6.62
C SER A 230 -15.61 -3.03 6.99
N GLU A 231 -16.87 -3.42 7.12
CA GLU A 231 -17.94 -2.48 7.50
C GLU A 231 -17.81 -1.93 8.91
N GLU A 232 -17.35 -2.76 9.86
CA GLU A 232 -17.12 -2.34 11.24
C GLU A 232 -15.96 -1.35 11.31
N ILE A 233 -14.87 -1.64 10.59
CA ILE A 233 -13.73 -0.73 10.47
C ILE A 233 -14.17 0.62 9.91
N LEU A 234 -14.99 0.65 8.85
CA LEU A 234 -15.51 1.90 8.29
C LEU A 234 -16.42 2.66 9.27
N ARG A 235 -17.23 1.96 10.06
CA ARG A 235 -18.04 2.60 11.12
C ARG A 235 -17.14 3.23 12.19
N GLU A 236 -16.11 2.53 12.62
CA GLU A 236 -15.15 2.99 13.62
C GLU A 236 -14.34 4.18 13.13
N GLN A 237 -13.88 4.14 11.88
CA GLN A 237 -13.23 5.29 11.25
C GLN A 237 -14.11 6.54 11.26
N ARG A 238 -15.41 6.40 10.99
CA ARG A 238 -16.39 7.50 10.99
C ARG A 238 -16.79 7.98 12.37
N GLN A 239 -16.50 7.23 13.43
CA GLN A 239 -16.82 7.59 14.82
C GLN A 239 -15.63 8.20 15.56
N ALA A 240 -14.42 8.05 15.03
CA ALA A 240 -13.20 8.64 15.56
C ALA A 240 -13.25 10.17 15.62
N ASP A 241 -12.44 10.75 16.50
CA ASP A 241 -12.22 12.19 16.53
C ASP A 241 -11.05 12.59 15.63
N ILE A 242 -10.07 11.72 15.46
CA ILE A 242 -8.92 11.89 14.56
C ILE A 242 -8.60 10.55 13.90
N LEU A 243 -8.39 10.54 12.59
CA LEU A 243 -7.84 9.41 11.86
C LEU A 243 -6.32 9.60 11.69
N PHE A 244 -5.55 8.62 12.13
CA PHE A 244 -4.09 8.66 12.05
C PHE A 244 -3.58 7.97 10.78
N LEU A 245 -2.85 8.71 9.96
CA LEU A 245 -2.22 8.24 8.73
C LEU A 245 -0.69 8.30 8.86
N PRO A 246 -0.04 7.21 9.32
CA PRO A 246 1.41 7.17 9.47
C PRO A 246 2.12 6.77 8.18
N MET A 247 3.32 7.30 8.04
CA MET A 247 4.39 6.71 7.23
C MET A 247 5.71 6.89 7.98
N GLY A 248 6.55 5.86 7.96
CA GLY A 248 7.76 5.83 8.76
C GLY A 248 8.80 6.87 8.32
N PHE A 249 9.60 7.33 9.27
CA PHE A 249 10.68 8.31 9.04
C PHE A 249 12.02 7.61 8.81
N LYS A 250 12.26 6.51 9.54
CA LYS A 250 13.48 5.70 9.44
C LYS A 250 13.10 4.28 9.04
N THR A 251 13.16 4.01 7.74
CA THR A 251 12.73 2.72 7.19
C THR A 251 13.85 2.04 6.41
N PRO A 252 13.84 0.69 6.29
CA PRO A 252 14.81 -0.03 5.47
C PRO A 252 14.66 0.22 3.96
N ALA A 253 13.57 0.86 3.51
CA ALA A 253 13.30 1.19 2.12
C ALA A 253 12.70 2.60 2.02
N PRO A 254 13.53 3.66 2.18
CA PRO A 254 13.06 5.03 2.29
C PRO A 254 12.34 5.52 1.03
N GLU A 255 12.75 5.08 -0.16
CA GLU A 255 12.11 5.45 -1.43
C GLU A 255 10.65 4.98 -1.48
N ILE A 256 10.34 3.83 -0.86
CA ILE A 256 8.97 3.35 -0.74
C ILE A 256 8.18 4.27 0.17
N THR A 257 8.69 4.59 1.37
CA THR A 257 7.95 5.47 2.28
C THR A 257 7.84 6.91 1.77
N GLN A 258 8.77 7.34 0.92
CA GLN A 258 8.66 8.62 0.21
C GLN A 258 7.59 8.59 -0.87
N THR A 259 7.39 7.48 -1.58
CA THR A 259 6.51 7.42 -2.76
C THR A 259 5.16 6.77 -2.49
N ALA A 260 4.98 6.00 -1.43
CA ALA A 260 3.79 5.19 -1.19
C ALA A 260 2.50 6.01 -0.97
N THR A 261 1.40 5.48 -1.49
CA THR A 261 0.04 5.92 -1.16
C THR A 261 -0.64 4.81 -0.34
N PRO A 262 -0.91 5.01 0.96
CA PRO A 262 -1.62 4.00 1.75
C PRO A 262 -3.01 3.70 1.18
N GLY A 263 -3.34 2.42 0.95
CA GLY A 263 -4.62 2.02 0.36
C GLY A 263 -5.87 2.45 1.16
N LYS A 264 -5.72 2.77 2.45
CA LYS A 264 -6.79 3.30 3.32
C LYS A 264 -7.09 4.79 3.10
N LEU A 265 -6.21 5.51 2.41
CA LEU A 265 -6.33 6.97 2.24
C LEU A 265 -7.69 7.38 1.66
N PRO A 266 -8.22 6.75 0.60
CA PRO A 266 -9.53 7.10 0.05
C PRO A 266 -10.67 6.98 1.08
N GLU A 267 -10.67 5.95 1.92
CA GLU A 267 -11.65 5.75 2.99
C GLU A 267 -11.59 6.89 4.02
N TYR A 268 -10.36 7.27 4.41
CA TYR A 268 -10.14 8.37 5.34
C TYR A 268 -10.63 9.70 4.76
N LEU A 269 -10.38 9.96 3.47
CA LEU A 269 -10.80 11.20 2.81
C LEU A 269 -12.32 11.40 2.78
N ILE A 270 -13.10 10.31 2.80
CA ILE A 270 -14.57 10.35 2.82
C ILE A 270 -15.18 10.08 4.20
N SER A 271 -14.37 10.02 5.26
CA SER A 271 -14.81 9.60 6.60
C SER A 271 -15.60 10.67 7.36
N GLY A 272 -15.42 11.95 7.03
CA GLY A 272 -15.95 13.06 7.84
C GLY A 272 -15.10 13.38 9.08
N VAL A 273 -13.93 12.73 9.23
CA VAL A 273 -13.03 12.86 10.36
C VAL A 273 -11.72 13.50 9.89
N PRO A 274 -11.15 14.48 10.62
CA PRO A 274 -9.87 15.06 10.25
C PRO A 274 -8.75 14.03 10.30
N ILE A 275 -7.86 14.10 9.31
CA ILE A 275 -6.73 13.18 9.16
C ILE A 275 -5.47 13.85 9.74
N LEU A 276 -4.81 13.17 10.66
CA LEU A 276 -3.48 13.51 11.15
C LEU A 276 -2.45 12.69 10.40
N VAL A 277 -1.69 13.34 9.52
CA VAL A 277 -0.60 12.74 8.76
C VAL A 277 0.68 12.87 9.57
N HIS A 278 1.33 11.74 9.85
CA HIS A 278 2.62 11.72 10.53
C HIS A 278 3.64 10.96 9.69
N ALA A 279 4.45 11.72 8.94
CA ALA A 279 5.34 11.20 7.92
C ALA A 279 6.43 12.22 7.57
N ALA A 280 7.55 11.75 7.02
CA ALA A 280 8.63 12.63 6.58
C ALA A 280 8.14 13.74 5.63
N PRO A 281 8.76 14.95 5.67
CA PRO A 281 8.29 16.11 4.91
C PRO A 281 8.35 15.91 3.39
N ASP A 282 9.27 15.05 2.94
CA ASP A 282 9.49 14.63 1.56
C ASP A 282 8.69 13.37 1.19
N SER A 283 7.74 12.92 2.00
CA SER A 283 6.81 11.86 1.58
C SER A 283 5.68 12.42 0.72
N TYR A 284 5.21 11.62 -0.25
CA TYR A 284 4.08 11.97 -1.11
C TYR A 284 2.86 12.39 -0.28
N ILE A 285 2.54 11.63 0.78
CA ILE A 285 1.38 11.94 1.62
C ILE A 285 1.53 13.25 2.39
N SER A 286 2.73 13.63 2.83
CA SER A 286 2.98 14.92 3.48
C SER A 286 2.85 16.08 2.50
N GLU A 287 3.46 15.96 1.32
CA GLU A 287 3.39 16.97 0.26
C GLU A 287 1.95 17.17 -0.24
N ASP A 288 1.24 16.08 -0.52
CA ASP A 288 -0.13 16.10 -1.02
C ASP A 288 -1.10 16.68 0.03
N ALA A 289 -0.98 16.25 1.30
CA ALA A 289 -1.78 16.79 2.41
C ALA A 289 -1.59 18.28 2.62
N LYS A 290 -0.34 18.77 2.58
CA LYS A 290 -0.04 20.21 2.70
C LYS A 290 -0.59 20.98 1.51
N LYS A 291 -0.37 20.48 0.28
CA LYS A 291 -0.75 21.15 -0.96
C LYS A 291 -2.27 21.35 -1.07
N TYR A 292 -3.04 20.32 -0.74
CA TYR A 292 -4.49 20.35 -0.89
C TYR A 292 -5.24 20.59 0.43
N GLY A 293 -4.53 20.62 1.55
CA GLY A 293 -5.08 20.91 2.87
C GLY A 293 -6.13 19.91 3.33
N TRP A 294 -6.02 18.63 2.95
CA TRP A 294 -6.95 17.57 3.36
C TRP A 294 -6.60 16.93 4.71
N GLY A 295 -5.37 17.10 5.18
CA GLY A 295 -4.89 16.56 6.45
C GLY A 295 -3.99 17.56 7.18
N MET A 296 -3.93 17.44 8.50
CA MET A 296 -2.92 18.14 9.29
C MET A 296 -1.64 17.32 9.28
N VAL A 297 -0.54 17.91 8.82
CA VAL A 297 0.75 17.24 8.73
C VAL A 297 1.62 17.56 9.95
N VAL A 298 2.14 16.50 10.58
CA VAL A 298 3.23 16.57 11.56
C VAL A 298 4.41 15.78 10.99
N ASP A 299 5.37 16.50 10.44
CA ASP A 299 6.49 15.96 9.67
C ASP A 299 7.82 15.89 10.43
N LYS A 300 7.77 16.05 11.74
CA LYS A 300 8.90 15.82 12.64
C LYS A 300 8.70 14.51 13.36
N SER A 301 9.71 13.64 13.39
CA SER A 301 9.69 12.38 14.14
C SER A 301 9.86 12.64 15.64
N ASP A 302 8.87 13.30 16.23
CA ASP A 302 8.88 13.79 17.60
C ASP A 302 7.48 13.60 18.23
N PRO A 303 7.36 12.74 19.28
CA PRO A 303 6.11 12.51 19.97
C PRO A 303 5.46 13.75 20.60
N GLU A 304 6.23 14.75 21.04
CA GLU A 304 5.69 15.96 21.66
C GLU A 304 5.07 16.88 20.61
N VAL A 305 5.74 17.05 19.47
CA VAL A 305 5.19 17.78 18.32
C VAL A 305 3.93 17.08 17.81
N LEU A 306 3.94 15.74 17.75
CA LEU A 306 2.76 14.96 17.39
C LEU A 306 1.61 15.16 18.38
N ALA A 307 1.90 15.17 19.69
CA ALA A 307 0.91 15.44 20.71
C ALA A 307 0.31 16.85 20.60
N ALA A 308 1.12 17.86 20.27
CA ALA A 308 0.64 19.21 19.98
C ALA A 308 -0.32 19.23 18.77
N GLY A 309 0.00 18.45 17.73
CA GLY A 309 -0.89 18.27 16.58
C GLY A 309 -2.24 17.66 16.94
N ILE A 310 -2.23 16.61 17.77
CA ILE A 310 -3.46 15.99 18.30
C ILE A 310 -4.27 17.02 19.10
N LYS A 311 -3.66 17.74 20.05
CA LYS A 311 -4.33 18.77 20.86
C LYS A 311 -4.98 19.86 20.01
N ARG A 312 -4.30 20.29 18.95
CA ARG A 312 -4.84 21.29 18.01
C ARG A 312 -6.06 20.74 17.26
N LEU A 313 -5.99 19.53 16.73
CA LEU A 313 -7.13 18.90 16.05
C LEU A 313 -8.33 18.64 16.97
N LEU A 314 -8.10 18.42 18.26
CA LEU A 314 -9.18 18.23 19.23
C LEU A 314 -9.85 19.54 19.65
N SER A 315 -9.13 20.67 19.63
CA SER A 315 -9.63 21.98 20.08
C SER A 315 -10.10 22.91 18.97
N ASP A 316 -9.55 22.81 17.76
CA ASP A 316 -9.84 23.75 16.65
C ASP A 316 -10.91 23.21 15.69
N ASN A 317 -12.19 23.43 16.03
CA ASN A 317 -13.32 23.01 15.21
C ASN A 317 -13.34 23.66 13.80
N LYS A 318 -12.78 24.87 13.64
CA LYS A 318 -12.71 25.55 12.35
C LYS A 318 -11.71 24.85 11.43
N LEU A 319 -10.55 24.49 11.96
CA LEU A 319 -9.56 23.68 11.25
C LEU A 319 -10.13 22.31 10.87
N ARG A 320 -10.78 21.60 11.80
CA ARG A 320 -11.42 20.29 11.52
C ARG A 320 -12.37 20.38 10.32
N LYS A 321 -13.29 21.35 10.32
CA LYS A 321 -14.25 21.60 9.23
C LYS A 321 -13.53 21.86 7.90
N LYS A 322 -12.48 22.68 7.91
CA LYS A 322 -11.69 22.99 6.71
C LYS A 322 -11.01 21.74 6.14
N LEU A 323 -10.33 20.95 6.97
CA LEU A 323 -9.61 19.75 6.56
C LEU A 323 -10.56 18.71 5.96
N VAL A 324 -11.68 18.43 6.63
CA VAL A 324 -12.68 17.46 6.16
C VAL A 324 -13.30 17.90 4.83
N SER A 325 -13.65 19.19 4.69
CA SER A 325 -14.19 19.71 3.43
C SER A 325 -13.19 19.53 2.27
N ASN A 326 -11.92 19.82 2.50
CA ASN A 326 -10.87 19.65 1.50
C ASN A 326 -10.61 18.18 1.18
N ALA A 327 -10.60 17.30 2.18
CA ALA A 327 -10.47 15.86 2.02
C ALA A 327 -11.57 15.29 1.11
N PHE A 328 -12.82 15.70 1.35
CA PHE A 328 -13.95 15.27 0.52
C PHE A 328 -13.85 15.80 -0.92
N LYS A 329 -13.40 17.06 -1.11
CA LYS A 329 -13.15 17.61 -2.46
C LYS A 329 -12.09 16.81 -3.22
N VAL A 330 -11.01 16.42 -2.53
CA VAL A 330 -9.93 15.59 -3.09
C VAL A 330 -10.47 14.21 -3.45
N ALA A 331 -11.22 13.56 -2.57
CA ALA A 331 -11.86 12.26 -2.85
C ALA A 331 -12.75 12.32 -4.10
N LYS A 332 -13.66 13.30 -4.18
CA LYS A 332 -14.56 13.46 -5.32
C LYS A 332 -13.84 13.63 -6.66
N LYS A 333 -12.73 14.36 -6.66
CA LYS A 333 -11.99 14.70 -7.88
C LYS A 333 -11.04 13.59 -8.32
N ARG A 334 -10.40 12.89 -7.38
CA ARG A 334 -9.26 12.01 -7.67
C ARG A 334 -9.46 10.55 -7.29
N HIS A 335 -10.32 10.26 -6.32
CA HIS A 335 -10.54 8.91 -5.81
C HIS A 335 -11.93 8.36 -6.13
N ASN A 336 -12.76 9.07 -6.88
CA ASN A 336 -14.09 8.58 -7.26
C ASN A 336 -13.95 7.32 -8.13
N ASP A 337 -14.47 6.20 -7.63
CA ASP A 337 -14.40 4.89 -8.27
C ASP A 337 -14.87 4.87 -9.73
N LYS A 338 -15.98 5.55 -10.06
CA LYS A 338 -16.50 5.64 -11.43
C LYS A 338 -15.56 6.41 -12.35
N LEU A 339 -14.96 7.50 -11.85
CA LEU A 339 -14.01 8.30 -12.63
C LEU A 339 -12.71 7.53 -12.85
N ILE A 340 -12.19 6.88 -11.81
CA ILE A 340 -10.98 6.07 -11.88
C ILE A 340 -11.18 4.87 -12.81
N ALA A 341 -12.31 4.17 -12.73
CA ALA A 341 -12.62 3.06 -13.62
C ALA A 341 -12.70 3.52 -15.09
N ALA A 342 -13.36 4.64 -15.36
CA ALA A 342 -13.43 5.22 -16.70
C ALA A 342 -12.05 5.63 -17.22
N GLN A 343 -11.24 6.30 -16.40
CA GLN A 343 -9.87 6.69 -16.75
C GLN A 343 -8.98 5.47 -17.04
N PHE A 344 -9.06 4.44 -16.20
CA PHE A 344 -8.33 3.20 -16.40
C PHE A 344 -8.74 2.55 -17.73
N LEU A 345 -10.04 2.37 -17.97
CA LEU A 345 -10.53 1.76 -19.21
C LEU A 345 -10.14 2.55 -20.46
N ASN A 346 -10.17 3.89 -20.42
CA ASN A 346 -9.77 4.74 -21.55
C ASN A 346 -8.28 4.59 -21.92
N HIS A 347 -7.42 4.33 -20.95
CA HIS A 347 -5.99 4.10 -21.18
C HIS A 347 -5.63 2.64 -21.39
N PHE A 348 -6.45 1.74 -20.86
CA PHE A 348 -6.23 0.30 -20.94
C PHE A 348 -6.69 -0.26 -22.27
N ARG A 349 -7.75 0.30 -22.88
CA ARG A 349 -8.22 0.02 -24.24
C ARG A 349 -7.21 0.50 -25.28
#